data_AF-A0A1F8TGK2-F1
#
_entry.id   AF-A0A1F8TGK2-F1
#
_cell.length_a   1.000
_cell.length_b   1.000
_cell.length_c   1.000
_cell.angle_alpha   90.00
_cell.angle_beta   90.00
_cell.angle_gamma   90.00
#
_symmetry.space_group_name_H-M   'P 1'
#
loop_
_entity.id
_entity.type
_entity.pdbx_description
1 polymer ?
#
loop_
_entity_poly.entity_id
_entity_poly.type
_entity_poly.pdbx_seq_one_letter_code
_entity_poly.pdbx_strand_id
1 'polypeptide(L)'
;MASSLYSLEPVIVLQQFVQRFGLAIRIGQQLNRFVFNERIPIDPASKDVTKIVEVINPANHPFLQGMYIKIEQQHNSMAANCALAYAIDTEEYTAWLNGGKFGQDVIVEIAPQIRGHATPLDLITPNGTISFVTNYSEIGGIQSGFLFRLRSQDYYFEVGFTQSHFYIARNQQRLETPLTPIYRPSGRVHCYAMWEPTQLSLIMLDESYDESIAGKPESAHIEEIERRKDILRTSATIPPYSLLTWARRESIAPTVTYDSVDHFNEVVTTSLQSISDKVASIGLHSPFWDITYGQRIVSRQPKRETDIHPTIHALLFDIAIAKNMQISPEYPISGGRLDFLISGPLSTGELAHVCVEFKHAHSDDLVHGLTKQLPAYMQAKGCSFGIYCVMYFRGPYFEEPKEQDAPNLLMHLRGEAAQAGLENIRLLLLDFSHSRTPSRL
;
A
#
# COMPACT_ATOMS: atom_id res chain seq x y z
N MET A 1 30.90 -5.04 10.09
CA MET A 1 29.71 -4.17 10.21
C MET A 1 29.98 -2.81 10.90
N ALA A 2 31.19 -2.49 11.37
CA ALA A 2 31.48 -1.19 12.01
C ALA A 2 32.04 -0.12 11.04
N SER A 3 32.19 -0.43 9.75
CA SER A 3 32.81 0.45 8.75
C SER A 3 31.83 1.33 7.96
N SER A 4 30.51 1.27 8.20
CA SER A 4 29.53 2.02 7.39
C SER A 4 28.94 3.26 8.06
N LEU A 5 28.98 3.42 9.39
CA LEU A 5 28.38 4.59 10.06
C LEU A 5 29.24 5.86 9.92
N TYR A 6 30.56 5.72 9.80
CA TYR A 6 31.50 6.85 9.69
C TYR A 6 31.58 7.44 8.28
N SER A 7 30.93 6.83 7.29
CA SER A 7 30.89 7.31 5.90
C SER A 7 29.57 7.97 5.52
N LEU A 8 28.57 7.95 6.41
CA LEU A 8 27.25 8.52 6.16
C LEU A 8 27.24 10.00 6.55
N GLU A 9 26.58 10.84 5.74
CA GLU A 9 26.32 12.21 6.13
C GLU A 9 25.51 12.26 7.44
N PRO A 10 25.78 13.20 8.36
CA PRO A 10 25.11 13.25 9.66
C PRO A 10 23.57 13.29 9.58
N VAL A 11 23.02 13.93 8.55
CA VAL A 11 21.57 14.00 8.32
C VAL A 11 20.96 12.62 8.02
N ILE A 12 21.70 11.74 7.34
CA ILE A 12 21.27 10.38 6.99
C ILE A 12 21.22 9.52 8.25
N VAL A 13 22.28 9.61 9.06
CA VAL A 13 22.35 8.91 10.35
C VAL A 13 21.16 9.33 11.22
N LEU A 14 20.88 10.63 11.27
CA LEU A 14 19.73 11.17 11.99
C LEU A 14 18.39 10.69 11.40
N GLN A 15 18.23 10.70 10.07
CA GLN A 15 17.01 10.21 9.41
C GLN A 15 16.73 8.75 9.76
N GLN A 16 17.74 7.88 9.67
CA GLN A 16 17.59 6.45 10.02
C GLN A 16 17.27 6.26 11.50
N PHE A 17 17.91 7.05 12.36
CA PHE A 17 17.64 7.03 13.80
C PHE A 17 16.20 7.43 14.11
N VAL A 18 15.71 8.51 13.49
CA VAL A 18 14.35 9.00 13.63
C VAL A 18 13.32 8.06 12.98
N GLN A 19 13.66 7.34 11.91
CA GLN A 19 12.76 6.32 11.39
C GLN A 19 12.49 5.21 12.41
N ARG A 20 13.51 4.84 13.21
CA ARG A 20 13.36 3.80 14.24
C ARG A 20 12.71 4.30 15.52
N PHE A 21 13.21 5.40 16.07
CA PHE A 21 12.83 5.88 17.41
C PHE A 21 12.05 7.20 17.38
N GLY A 22 11.66 7.65 16.19
CA GLY A 22 10.99 8.94 16.04
C GLY A 22 9.49 8.88 16.30
N LEU A 23 9.01 9.86 17.06
CA LEU A 23 7.60 10.19 17.19
C LEU A 23 7.10 10.86 15.91
N ALA A 24 5.80 10.72 15.63
CA ALA A 24 5.20 11.42 14.51
C ALA A 24 5.07 12.91 14.83
N ILE A 25 5.26 13.75 13.82
CA ILE A 25 5.20 15.21 13.88
C ILE A 25 4.18 15.64 12.85
N ARG A 26 3.18 16.39 13.33
CA ARG A 26 2.22 17.07 12.48
C ARG A 26 2.75 18.47 12.18
N ILE A 27 2.83 18.82 10.90
CA ILE A 27 3.08 20.18 10.44
C ILE A 27 1.92 20.57 9.51
N GLY A 28 1.07 21.49 9.94
CA GLY A 28 -0.21 21.77 9.27
C GLY A 28 -1.08 20.50 9.21
N GLN A 29 -1.34 20.02 7.99
CA GLN A 29 -2.09 18.77 7.76
C GLN A 29 -1.19 17.56 7.46
N GLN A 30 0.11 17.76 7.30
CA GLN A 30 1.06 16.70 6.99
C GLN A 30 1.53 16.02 8.27
N LEU A 31 1.64 14.69 8.25
CA LEU A 31 2.12 13.88 9.38
C LEU A 31 3.35 13.09 8.92
N ASN A 32 4.52 13.37 9.49
CA ASN A 32 5.79 12.69 9.17
C ASN A 32 6.58 12.40 10.45
N ARG A 33 7.51 11.44 10.43
CA ARG A 33 8.48 11.25 11.53
C ARG A 33 9.73 12.13 11.40
N PHE A 34 10.12 12.40 10.16
CA PHE A 34 11.28 13.19 9.80
C PHE A 34 10.92 14.10 8.62
N VAL A 35 11.25 15.38 8.72
CA VAL A 35 11.07 16.36 7.64
C VAL A 35 12.41 17.02 7.38
N PHE A 36 12.83 17.06 6.11
CA PHE A 36 14.10 17.67 5.72
C PHE A 36 13.95 18.41 4.39
N ASN A 37 14.25 19.71 4.41
CA ASN A 37 14.16 20.60 3.26
C ASN A 37 12.79 20.55 2.53
N GLU A 38 11.69 20.66 3.27
CA GLU A 38 10.33 20.63 2.70
C GLU A 38 9.59 21.96 2.95
N ARG A 39 8.70 22.33 2.02
CA ARG A 39 7.76 23.45 2.21
C ARG A 39 6.35 22.90 2.37
N ILE A 40 5.74 23.15 3.52
CA ILE A 40 4.47 22.54 3.94
C ILE A 40 3.37 23.61 4.00
N PRO A 41 2.22 23.44 3.34
CA PRO A 41 1.15 24.42 3.36
C PRO A 41 0.43 24.38 4.71
N ILE A 42 -0.03 25.54 5.17
CA ILE A 42 -0.84 25.63 6.38
C ILE A 42 -2.11 26.40 6.04
N ASP A 43 -3.25 25.89 6.53
CA ASP A 43 -4.52 26.58 6.41
C ASP A 43 -4.44 27.97 7.10
N PRO A 44 -4.60 29.09 6.35
CA PRO A 44 -4.59 30.43 6.92
C PRO A 44 -5.70 30.66 7.96
N ALA A 45 -6.78 29.88 7.93
CA ALA A 45 -7.87 29.94 8.90
C ALA A 45 -7.54 29.23 10.23
N SER A 46 -6.40 28.52 10.31
CA SER A 46 -5.94 27.88 11.54
C SER A 46 -5.56 28.94 12.59
N LYS A 47 -6.46 29.19 13.54
CA LYS A 47 -6.30 30.21 14.60
C LYS A 47 -5.37 29.80 15.75
N ASP A 48 -4.85 28.57 15.72
CA ASP A 48 -4.06 28.01 16.81
C ASP A 48 -2.64 27.67 16.35
N VAL A 49 -1.71 28.59 16.59
CA VAL A 49 -0.29 28.44 16.22
C VAL A 49 0.34 27.19 16.87
N THR A 50 -0.18 26.77 18.04
CA THR A 50 0.31 25.56 18.74
C THR A 50 -0.10 24.26 18.06
N LYS A 51 -1.10 24.28 17.17
CA LYS A 51 -1.50 23.14 16.33
C LYS A 51 -0.84 23.13 14.96
N ILE A 52 -0.05 24.16 14.63
CA ILE A 52 0.68 24.20 13.37
C ILE A 52 1.82 23.20 13.37
N VAL A 53 2.52 23.03 14.50
CA VAL A 53 3.56 22.03 14.69
C VAL A 53 3.28 21.29 15.99
N GLU A 54 3.00 19.99 15.90
CA GLU A 54 2.64 19.15 17.03
C GLU A 54 3.43 17.84 17.00
N VAL A 55 4.00 17.43 18.14
CA VAL A 55 4.57 16.08 18.30
C VAL A 55 3.48 15.15 18.83
N ILE A 56 3.18 14.10 18.09
CA ILE A 56 2.18 13.09 18.46
C ILE A 56 2.83 12.06 19.38
N ASN A 57 2.65 12.25 20.68
CA ASN A 57 3.22 11.40 21.73
C ASN A 57 2.12 10.78 22.62
N PRO A 58 1.36 9.78 22.12
CA PRO A 58 0.24 9.21 22.84
C PRO A 58 0.66 8.44 24.10
N ALA A 59 1.88 7.91 24.12
CA ALA A 59 2.42 7.17 25.26
C ALA A 59 2.96 8.08 26.38
N ASN A 60 3.05 9.40 26.11
CA ASN A 60 3.57 10.40 27.03
C ASN A 60 5.01 10.09 27.50
N HIS A 61 5.82 9.48 26.64
CA HIS A 61 7.22 9.18 26.90
C HIS A 61 8.08 10.46 26.84
N PRO A 62 9.22 10.52 27.54
CA PRO A 62 10.19 11.59 27.35
C PRO A 62 10.79 11.55 25.94
N PHE A 63 10.97 12.71 25.31
CA PHE A 63 11.50 12.80 23.95
C PHE A 63 12.48 13.97 23.75
N LEU A 64 13.37 13.82 22.77
CA LEU A 64 14.29 14.84 22.27
C LEU A 64 13.78 15.36 20.93
N GLN A 65 13.74 16.66 20.70
CA GLN A 65 13.30 17.21 19.41
C GLN A 65 14.26 18.26 18.83
N GLY A 66 14.28 18.34 17.50
CA GLY A 66 14.91 19.42 16.75
C GLY A 66 13.93 19.94 15.71
N MET A 67 13.57 21.23 15.81
CA MET A 67 12.56 21.87 14.96
C MET A 67 13.12 23.17 14.37
N TYR A 68 13.53 23.12 13.10
CA TYR A 68 14.07 24.25 12.34
C TYR A 68 13.06 24.63 11.26
N ILE A 69 12.02 25.35 11.68
CA ILE A 69 10.85 25.66 10.86
C ILE A 69 10.66 27.17 10.82
N LYS A 70 10.52 27.73 9.61
CA LYS A 70 10.17 29.14 9.40
C LYS A 70 8.77 29.22 8.80
N ILE A 71 7.83 29.79 9.56
CA ILE A 71 6.47 30.05 9.06
C ILE A 71 6.49 31.35 8.26
N GLU A 72 6.02 31.31 7.02
CA GLU A 72 5.85 32.46 6.14
C GLU A 72 4.37 32.66 5.86
N GLN A 73 3.90 33.90 6.07
CA GLN A 73 2.53 34.30 5.76
C GLN A 73 2.57 35.40 4.70
N GLN A 74 1.84 35.17 3.60
CA GLN A 74 1.53 36.16 2.58
C GLN A 74 0.00 36.35 2.57
N HIS A 75 -0.48 37.48 2.06
CA HIS A 75 -1.86 37.99 2.18
C HIS A 75 -2.99 36.93 2.15
N ASN A 76 -2.84 35.84 1.39
CA ASN A 76 -3.83 34.76 1.30
C ASN A 76 -3.26 33.34 1.45
N SER A 77 -2.02 33.18 1.91
CA SER A 77 -1.35 31.87 2.00
C SER A 77 -0.39 31.81 3.18
N MET A 78 -0.40 30.70 3.93
CA MET A 78 0.56 30.43 4.99
C MET A 78 1.30 29.12 4.70
N ALA A 79 2.61 29.09 4.93
CA ALA A 79 3.43 27.89 4.72
C ALA A 79 4.54 27.78 5.77
N ALA A 80 4.89 26.56 6.16
CA ALA A 80 6.06 26.23 6.95
C ALA A 80 7.20 25.82 6.00
N ASN A 81 8.31 26.56 6.01
CA ASN A 81 9.56 26.14 5.39
C ASN A 81 10.37 25.37 6.43
N CYS A 82 10.48 24.07 6.26
CA CYS A 82 11.10 23.15 7.19
C CYS A 82 12.50 22.80 6.70
N ALA A 83 13.53 23.35 7.32
CA ALA A 83 14.90 22.93 7.06
C ALA A 83 15.14 21.52 7.63
N LEU A 84 14.70 21.28 8.87
CA LEU A 84 14.80 19.99 9.56
C LEU A 84 13.76 19.94 10.68
N ALA A 85 13.00 18.85 10.79
CA ALA A 85 12.10 18.60 11.93
C ALA A 85 12.09 17.11 12.30
N TYR A 86 12.33 16.81 13.58
CA TYR A 86 12.27 15.46 14.15
C TYR A 86 11.98 15.49 15.66
N ALA A 87 11.45 14.38 16.19
CA ALA A 87 11.24 14.13 17.62
C ALA A 87 11.55 12.66 17.89
N ILE A 88 12.44 12.36 18.82
CA ILE A 88 12.94 11.02 19.17
C ILE A 88 12.41 10.63 20.53
N ASP A 89 11.70 9.52 20.60
CA ASP A 89 11.30 8.87 21.84
C ASP A 89 12.55 8.34 22.56
N THR A 90 12.93 9.02 23.64
CA THR A 90 14.16 8.71 24.38
C THR A 90 13.98 7.51 25.30
N GLU A 91 12.75 7.22 25.71
CA GLU A 91 12.44 6.02 26.49
C GLU A 91 12.48 4.78 25.60
N GLU A 92 11.91 4.86 24.39
CA GLU A 92 12.01 3.81 23.37
C GLU A 92 13.47 3.54 22.99
N TYR A 93 14.25 4.58 22.76
CA TYR A 93 15.68 4.42 22.47
C TYR A 93 16.44 3.80 23.65
N THR A 94 16.22 4.29 24.87
CA THR A 94 16.98 3.85 26.06
C THR A 94 16.69 2.40 26.41
N ALA A 95 15.43 1.99 26.43
CA ALA A 95 15.15 0.59 26.71
C ALA A 95 15.58 -0.32 25.54
N TRP A 96 15.76 0.18 24.31
CA TRP A 96 16.34 -0.61 23.20
C TRP A 96 17.82 -0.89 23.44
N LEU A 97 18.56 0.11 23.92
CA LEU A 97 19.94 -0.08 24.39
C LEU A 97 20.03 -1.12 25.51
N ASN A 98 18.97 -1.25 26.32
CA ASN A 98 18.90 -2.20 27.43
C ASN A 98 18.28 -3.57 27.05
N GLY A 99 18.01 -3.82 25.76
CA GLY A 99 17.47 -5.10 25.28
C GLY A 99 15.95 -5.29 25.50
N GLY A 100 15.21 -4.22 25.78
CA GLY A 100 13.75 -4.21 25.84
C GLY A 100 13.11 -4.43 24.46
N LYS A 101 11.95 -5.11 24.45
CA LYS A 101 11.06 -5.24 23.27
C LYS A 101 10.00 -4.13 23.33
N PHE A 102 9.71 -3.44 22.23
CA PHE A 102 8.86 -2.24 22.24
C PHE A 102 7.60 -2.34 21.40
N GLY A 103 6.67 -1.41 21.62
CA GLY A 103 5.38 -1.28 20.94
C GLY A 103 5.44 -1.02 19.42
N GLN A 104 6.62 -0.85 18.84
CA GLN A 104 6.85 -0.86 17.38
C GLN A 104 7.36 -2.20 16.84
N ASP A 105 7.62 -3.18 17.69
CA ASP A 105 8.06 -4.49 17.24
C ASP A 105 6.86 -5.23 16.67
N VAL A 106 6.98 -5.58 15.39
CA VAL A 106 6.06 -6.47 14.73
C VAL A 106 6.16 -7.82 15.44
N ILE A 107 5.08 -8.23 16.07
CA ILE A 107 4.98 -9.52 16.71
C ILE A 107 4.41 -10.46 15.66
N VAL A 108 5.20 -11.47 15.28
CA VAL A 108 4.75 -12.59 14.47
C VAL A 108 4.89 -13.88 15.28
N GLU A 109 3.76 -14.48 15.59
CA GLU A 109 3.68 -15.74 16.32
C GLU A 109 3.04 -16.76 15.38
N ILE A 110 3.74 -17.86 15.09
CA ILE A 110 3.21 -19.00 14.34
C ILE A 110 3.23 -20.20 15.27
N ALA A 111 2.05 -20.76 15.51
CA ALA A 111 1.86 -21.89 16.39
C ALA A 111 2.66 -23.10 15.89
N PRO A 112 3.28 -23.88 16.79
CA PRO A 112 4.11 -25.01 16.41
C PRO A 112 3.45 -25.98 15.43
N GLN A 113 2.14 -26.22 15.58
CA GLN A 113 1.39 -27.16 14.73
C GLN A 113 1.27 -26.74 13.26
N ILE A 114 1.43 -25.46 12.91
CA ILE A 114 1.38 -24.99 11.52
C ILE A 114 2.72 -24.45 11.02
N ARG A 115 3.82 -24.66 11.78
CA ARG A 115 5.16 -24.30 11.30
C ARG A 115 5.51 -25.12 10.05
N GLY A 116 5.91 -24.43 8.98
CA GLY A 116 6.16 -25.03 7.67
C GLY A 116 4.95 -25.02 6.74
N HIS A 117 3.74 -24.79 7.25
CA HIS A 117 2.52 -24.56 6.46
C HIS A 117 2.17 -23.08 6.30
N ALA A 118 2.76 -22.23 7.14
CA ALA A 118 2.73 -20.78 7.00
C ALA A 118 4.13 -20.22 7.28
N THR A 119 4.53 -19.24 6.48
CA THR A 119 5.74 -18.44 6.66
C THR A 119 5.35 -17.01 7.03
N PRO A 120 6.24 -16.26 7.70
CA PRO A 120 6.02 -14.84 7.92
C PRO A 120 5.75 -14.04 6.64
N LEU A 121 6.31 -14.47 5.50
CA LEU A 121 6.07 -13.81 4.21
C LEU A 121 4.61 -13.97 3.78
N ASP A 122 4.02 -15.16 3.96
CA ASP A 122 2.60 -15.39 3.67
C ASP A 122 1.70 -14.44 4.49
N LEU A 123 2.09 -14.12 5.73
CA LEU A 123 1.28 -13.28 6.61
C LEU A 123 1.33 -11.78 6.27
N ILE A 124 2.28 -11.36 5.42
CA ILE A 124 2.47 -9.96 5.00
C ILE A 124 2.12 -9.74 3.53
N THR A 125 1.52 -10.73 2.85
CA THR A 125 0.94 -10.56 1.51
C THR A 125 -0.53 -10.14 1.60
N PRO A 126 -1.02 -9.32 0.64
CA PRO A 126 -2.39 -8.82 0.62
C PRO A 126 -3.41 -9.93 0.37
N ASN A 127 -2.98 -11.02 -0.25
CA ASN A 127 -3.79 -12.21 -0.52
C ASN A 127 -3.07 -13.45 0.00
N GLY A 128 -3.84 -14.44 0.44
CA GLY A 128 -3.27 -15.72 0.80
C GLY A 128 -4.30 -16.72 1.29
N THR A 129 -3.84 -17.95 1.45
CA THR A 129 -4.63 -19.07 1.96
C THR A 129 -3.77 -19.88 2.90
N ILE A 130 -4.27 -20.12 4.11
CA ILE A 130 -3.70 -21.11 5.01
C ILE A 130 -4.70 -22.25 5.12
N SER A 131 -4.19 -23.47 4.93
CA SER A 131 -4.97 -24.69 5.06
C SER A 131 -4.24 -25.67 5.95
N PHE A 132 -5.01 -26.43 6.74
CA PHE A 132 -4.48 -27.46 7.61
C PHE A 132 -5.58 -28.48 7.91
N VAL A 133 -5.16 -29.66 8.36
CA VAL A 133 -6.03 -30.75 8.77
C VAL A 133 -5.79 -31.00 10.25
N THR A 134 -6.87 -31.11 11.03
CA THR A 134 -6.80 -31.42 12.46
C THR A 134 -7.95 -32.34 12.87
N ASN A 135 -7.84 -32.95 14.04
CA ASN A 135 -8.93 -33.74 14.62
C ASN A 135 -9.84 -32.88 15.50
N TYR A 136 -11.14 -33.17 15.53
CA TYR A 136 -12.06 -32.50 16.46
C TYR A 136 -11.63 -32.65 17.94
N SER A 137 -11.00 -33.76 18.31
CA SER A 137 -10.46 -33.99 19.66
C SER A 137 -9.31 -33.04 20.01
N GLU A 138 -8.52 -32.59 19.02
CA GLU A 138 -7.44 -31.63 19.21
C GLU A 138 -8.00 -30.21 19.36
N ILE A 139 -9.13 -29.91 18.69
CA ILE A 139 -9.80 -28.61 18.80
C ILE A 139 -10.60 -28.49 20.10
N GLY A 140 -11.35 -29.53 20.49
CA GLY A 140 -12.23 -29.52 21.66
C GLY A 140 -11.52 -29.42 23.02
N GLY A 141 -10.21 -29.66 23.06
CA GLY A 141 -9.36 -29.45 24.24
C GLY A 141 -8.73 -28.06 24.35
N ILE A 142 -8.86 -27.20 23.32
CA ILE A 142 -8.24 -25.89 23.27
C ILE A 142 -9.16 -24.86 23.94
N GLN A 143 -8.74 -24.33 25.09
CA GLN A 143 -9.50 -23.27 25.80
C GLN A 143 -9.67 -21.99 24.95
N SER A 144 -8.74 -21.74 24.04
CA SER A 144 -8.72 -20.75 22.95
C SER A 144 -7.27 -20.67 22.47
N GLY A 145 -7.02 -20.56 21.16
CA GLY A 145 -5.65 -20.50 20.66
C GLY A 145 -5.57 -19.91 19.26
N PHE A 146 -4.42 -19.34 18.93
CA PHE A 146 -4.14 -18.87 17.58
C PHE A 146 -3.31 -19.91 16.82
N LEU A 147 -3.51 -19.99 15.52
CA LEU A 147 -2.62 -20.66 14.58
C LEU A 147 -1.49 -19.72 14.20
N PHE A 148 -1.83 -18.48 13.89
CA PHE A 148 -0.86 -17.41 13.83
C PHE A 148 -1.47 -16.11 14.33
N ARG A 149 -0.60 -15.22 14.78
CA ARG A 149 -0.91 -13.85 15.15
C ARG A 149 0.17 -12.94 14.60
N LEU A 150 -0.26 -11.86 13.97
CA LEU A 150 0.57 -10.77 13.52
C LEU A 150 0.02 -9.46 14.08
N ARG A 151 0.88 -8.69 14.76
CA ARG A 151 0.53 -7.40 15.35
C ARG A 151 1.62 -6.37 15.09
N SER A 152 1.24 -5.22 14.53
CA SER A 152 2.03 -3.98 14.49
C SER A 152 1.25 -2.85 15.15
N GLN A 153 1.81 -1.63 15.10
CA GLN A 153 1.15 -0.42 15.59
C GLN A 153 -0.18 -0.13 14.87
N ASP A 154 -0.26 -0.46 13.58
CA ASP A 154 -1.31 -0.06 12.64
C ASP A 154 -2.00 -1.24 11.96
N TYR A 155 -1.69 -2.48 12.35
CA TYR A 155 -2.24 -3.67 11.75
C TYR A 155 -2.33 -4.84 12.72
N TYR A 156 -3.45 -5.55 12.64
CA TYR A 156 -3.70 -6.78 13.38
C TYR A 156 -4.22 -7.85 12.44
N PHE A 157 -3.65 -9.04 12.51
CA PHE A 157 -4.08 -10.17 11.70
C PHE A 157 -3.91 -11.48 12.47
N GLU A 158 -4.98 -12.26 12.62
CA GLU A 158 -4.98 -13.47 13.44
C GLU A 158 -5.92 -14.51 12.85
N VAL A 159 -5.50 -15.78 12.88
CA VAL A 159 -6.37 -16.92 12.61
C VAL A 159 -6.24 -17.88 13.77
N GLY A 160 -7.35 -18.43 14.24
CA GLY A 160 -7.34 -19.28 15.41
C GLY A 160 -8.66 -19.98 15.67
N PHE A 161 -8.75 -20.55 16.87
CA PHE A 161 -9.93 -21.23 17.38
C PHE A 161 -10.33 -20.64 18.73
N THR A 162 -11.63 -20.47 18.91
CA THR A 162 -12.25 -20.39 20.23
C THR A 162 -12.75 -21.78 20.61
N GLN A 163 -13.37 -21.90 21.78
CA GLN A 163 -14.00 -23.17 22.21
C GLN A 163 -15.08 -23.68 21.24
N SER A 164 -15.65 -22.78 20.43
CA SER A 164 -16.82 -23.08 19.60
C SER A 164 -16.70 -22.61 18.16
N HIS A 165 -15.65 -21.88 17.77
CA HIS A 165 -15.52 -21.30 16.44
C HIS A 165 -14.10 -21.40 15.90
N PHE A 166 -13.99 -21.62 14.59
CA PHE A 166 -12.81 -21.26 13.80
C PHE A 166 -12.95 -19.80 13.35
N TYR A 167 -11.89 -18.99 13.44
CA TYR A 167 -11.99 -17.58 13.09
C TYR A 167 -10.77 -17.05 12.31
N ILE A 168 -11.04 -15.99 11.55
CA ILE A 168 -10.04 -15.10 10.96
C ILE A 168 -10.39 -13.65 11.33
N ALA A 169 -9.41 -12.90 11.80
CA ALA A 169 -9.56 -11.51 12.20
C ALA A 169 -8.52 -10.65 11.51
N ARG A 170 -8.94 -9.50 10.96
CA ARG A 170 -8.08 -8.46 10.38
C ARG A 170 -8.53 -7.10 10.88
N ASN A 171 -7.65 -6.40 11.58
CA ASN A 171 -7.95 -5.14 12.27
C ASN A 171 -9.18 -5.27 13.18
N GLN A 172 -10.20 -4.45 13.00
CA GLN A 172 -11.44 -4.49 13.78
C GLN A 172 -12.50 -5.45 13.21
N GLN A 173 -12.17 -6.19 12.14
CA GLN A 173 -13.08 -7.11 11.46
C GLN A 173 -12.74 -8.56 11.83
N ARG A 174 -13.75 -9.38 12.07
CA ARG A 174 -13.60 -10.79 12.44
C ARG A 174 -14.72 -11.62 11.82
N LEU A 175 -14.33 -12.69 11.14
CA LEU A 175 -15.23 -13.71 10.61
C LEU A 175 -15.04 -14.98 11.43
N GLU A 176 -16.15 -15.62 11.80
CA GLU A 176 -16.17 -16.84 12.61
C GLU A 176 -17.10 -17.87 11.99
N THR A 177 -16.69 -19.14 12.00
CA THR A 177 -17.47 -20.30 11.55
C THR A 177 -17.62 -21.25 12.74
N PRO A 178 -18.85 -21.71 13.06
CA PRO A 178 -19.09 -22.59 14.20
C PRO A 178 -18.47 -23.98 13.98
N LEU A 179 -17.81 -24.48 15.03
CA LEU A 179 -17.35 -25.86 15.11
C LEU A 179 -18.55 -26.77 15.37
N THR A 180 -19.16 -27.29 14.31
CA THR A 180 -20.34 -28.17 14.42
C THR A 180 -19.96 -29.62 14.10
N PRO A 181 -20.47 -30.63 14.86
CA PRO A 181 -21.01 -30.55 16.21
C PRO A 181 -19.89 -30.63 17.27
N ILE A 182 -20.08 -29.92 18.38
CA ILE A 182 -19.24 -29.87 19.60
C ILE A 182 -19.03 -31.27 20.27
N TYR A 183 -19.61 -32.35 19.71
CA TYR A 183 -19.68 -33.69 20.33
C TYR A 183 -19.25 -34.86 19.42
N ARG A 184 -18.38 -34.66 18.42
CA ARG A 184 -17.69 -35.80 17.78
C ARG A 184 -16.29 -35.97 18.39
N PRO A 185 -16.05 -37.02 19.20
CA PRO A 185 -14.74 -37.25 19.83
C PRO A 185 -13.67 -37.72 18.83
N SER A 186 -14.04 -38.00 17.58
CA SER A 186 -13.16 -38.46 16.51
C SER A 186 -13.66 -37.95 15.16
N GLY A 187 -12.73 -37.57 14.28
CA GLY A 187 -13.03 -37.10 12.92
C GLY A 187 -12.04 -36.02 12.49
N ARG A 188 -11.61 -36.07 11.23
CA ARG A 188 -10.72 -35.07 10.65
C ARG A 188 -11.56 -33.92 10.08
N VAL A 189 -11.05 -32.71 10.22
CA VAL A 189 -11.61 -31.53 9.58
C VAL A 189 -10.50 -30.78 8.83
N HIS A 190 -10.81 -30.40 7.59
CA HIS A 190 -9.98 -29.55 6.76
C HIS A 190 -10.46 -28.11 6.94
N CYS A 191 -9.57 -27.26 7.44
CA CYS A 191 -9.86 -25.85 7.68
C CYS A 191 -9.09 -24.99 6.68
N TYR A 192 -9.77 -24.03 6.08
CA TYR A 192 -9.19 -23.04 5.18
C TYR A 192 -9.51 -21.64 5.68
N ALA A 193 -8.48 -20.83 5.85
CA ALA A 193 -8.61 -19.40 6.09
C ALA A 193 -7.99 -18.65 4.89
N MET A 194 -8.77 -17.78 4.27
CA MET A 194 -8.39 -17.05 3.07
C MET A 194 -8.61 -15.55 3.26
N TRP A 195 -7.73 -14.75 2.69
CA TRP A 195 -7.85 -13.30 2.72
C TRP A 195 -7.49 -12.69 1.37
N GLU A 196 -8.16 -11.57 1.10
CA GLU A 196 -7.94 -10.66 -0.02
C GLU A 196 -8.04 -9.22 0.53
N PRO A 197 -7.58 -8.17 -0.18
CA PRO A 197 -7.67 -6.80 0.32
C PRO A 197 -9.06 -6.40 0.82
N THR A 198 -10.11 -6.86 0.15
CA THR A 198 -11.51 -6.48 0.43
C THR A 198 -12.35 -7.60 1.04
N GLN A 199 -11.74 -8.75 1.37
CA GLN A 199 -12.51 -9.91 1.84
C GLN A 199 -11.71 -10.82 2.79
N LEU A 200 -12.41 -11.40 3.76
CA LEU A 200 -11.96 -12.54 4.56
C LEU A 200 -12.92 -13.71 4.31
N SER A 201 -12.40 -14.93 4.24
CA SER A 201 -13.22 -16.13 4.05
C SER A 201 -12.74 -17.31 4.89
N LEU A 202 -13.68 -18.14 5.34
CA LEU A 202 -13.42 -19.39 6.04
C LEU A 202 -14.16 -20.54 5.36
N ILE A 203 -13.54 -21.73 5.33
CA ILE A 203 -14.16 -22.97 4.89
C ILE A 203 -13.78 -24.08 5.86
N MET A 204 -14.75 -24.89 6.24
CA MET A 204 -14.55 -26.14 6.98
C MET A 204 -15.16 -27.32 6.23
N LEU A 205 -14.33 -28.32 5.92
CA LEU A 205 -14.75 -29.56 5.28
C LEU A 205 -14.54 -30.72 6.26
N ASP A 206 -15.63 -31.30 6.72
CA ASP A 206 -15.70 -32.39 7.69
C ASP A 206 -16.33 -33.65 7.05
N GLU A 207 -16.60 -34.69 7.83
CA GLU A 207 -17.25 -35.92 7.33
C GLU A 207 -18.61 -35.63 6.66
N SER A 208 -19.33 -34.59 7.09
CA SER A 208 -20.60 -34.22 6.45
C SER A 208 -20.42 -33.66 5.04
N TYR A 209 -19.23 -33.12 4.72
CA TYR A 209 -18.86 -32.76 3.35
C TYR A 209 -18.65 -34.04 2.53
N ASP A 210 -17.87 -34.99 3.03
CA ASP A 210 -17.62 -36.26 2.33
C ASP A 210 -18.93 -37.01 2.03
N GLU A 211 -19.87 -37.01 2.99
CA GLU A 211 -21.22 -37.57 2.81
C GLU A 211 -22.03 -36.81 1.75
N SER A 212 -21.93 -35.47 1.70
CA SER A 212 -22.72 -34.66 0.78
C SER A 212 -22.24 -34.74 -0.66
N ILE A 213 -20.96 -35.08 -0.89
CA ILE A 213 -20.35 -35.23 -2.22
C ILE A 213 -20.17 -36.69 -2.68
N ALA A 214 -20.44 -37.68 -1.82
CA ALA A 214 -20.27 -39.10 -2.13
C ALA A 214 -21.01 -39.51 -3.42
N GLY A 215 -20.26 -40.03 -4.39
CA GLY A 215 -20.80 -40.49 -5.68
C GLY A 215 -21.27 -39.39 -6.64
N LYS A 216 -21.03 -38.10 -6.31
CA LYS A 216 -21.41 -36.95 -7.15
C LYS A 216 -20.26 -36.50 -8.06
N PRO A 217 -20.56 -35.89 -9.22
CA PRO A 217 -19.55 -35.32 -10.12
C PRO A 217 -18.82 -34.13 -9.47
N GLU A 218 -17.62 -33.82 -9.95
CA GLU A 218 -16.75 -32.75 -9.44
C GLU A 218 -17.44 -31.37 -9.34
N SER A 219 -18.37 -31.05 -10.26
CA SER A 219 -19.15 -29.81 -10.19
C SER A 219 -19.93 -29.66 -8.88
N ALA A 220 -20.46 -30.77 -8.34
CA ALA A 220 -21.17 -30.77 -7.07
C ALA A 220 -20.23 -30.56 -5.87
N HIS A 221 -18.94 -30.88 -6.02
CA HIS A 221 -17.93 -30.63 -4.98
C HIS A 221 -17.67 -29.13 -4.88
N ILE A 222 -17.50 -28.46 -6.03
CA ILE A 222 -17.30 -27.01 -6.09
C ILE A 222 -18.52 -26.27 -5.54
N GLU A 223 -19.73 -26.66 -5.94
CA GLU A 223 -20.97 -26.06 -5.42
C GLU A 223 -21.10 -26.22 -3.91
N GLU A 224 -20.73 -27.39 -3.36
CA GLU A 224 -20.77 -27.65 -1.93
C GLU A 224 -19.70 -26.85 -1.16
N ILE A 225 -18.50 -26.70 -1.71
CA ILE A 225 -17.44 -25.86 -1.13
C ILE A 225 -17.91 -24.40 -1.06
N GLU A 226 -18.45 -23.86 -2.15
CA GLU A 226 -18.98 -22.49 -2.18
C GLU A 226 -20.17 -22.32 -1.22
N ARG A 227 -21.02 -23.35 -1.06
CA ARG A 227 -22.12 -23.33 -0.07
C ARG A 227 -21.61 -23.28 1.38
N ARG A 228 -20.45 -23.90 1.66
CA ARG A 228 -19.84 -23.96 3.00
C ARG A 228 -18.88 -22.80 3.29
N LYS A 229 -18.66 -21.92 2.32
CA LYS A 229 -17.73 -20.80 2.43
C LYS A 229 -18.41 -19.62 3.10
N ASP A 230 -17.94 -19.31 4.30
CA ASP A 230 -18.31 -18.09 5.00
C ASP A 230 -17.46 -16.93 4.48
N ILE A 231 -18.08 -15.77 4.26
CA ILE A 231 -17.45 -14.60 3.65
C ILE A 231 -17.79 -13.34 4.44
N LEU A 232 -16.77 -12.54 4.74
CA LEU A 232 -16.89 -11.18 5.26
C LEU A 232 -16.22 -10.20 4.30
N ARG A 233 -17.01 -9.28 3.73
CA ARG A 233 -16.49 -8.16 2.92
C ARG A 233 -15.99 -7.05 3.84
N THR A 234 -14.80 -6.52 3.55
CA THR A 234 -14.15 -5.46 4.33
C THR A 234 -13.74 -4.31 3.42
N SER A 235 -13.45 -3.14 4.01
CA SER A 235 -12.68 -2.11 3.31
C SER A 235 -11.34 -2.66 2.85
N ALA A 236 -10.83 -2.14 1.73
CA ALA A 236 -9.53 -2.52 1.20
C ALA A 236 -8.44 -2.31 2.25
N THR A 237 -7.77 -3.40 2.65
CA THR A 237 -6.71 -3.39 3.65
C THR A 237 -5.48 -4.06 3.06
N ILE A 238 -4.36 -3.33 3.01
CA ILE A 238 -3.06 -3.83 2.56
C ILE A 238 -2.12 -3.85 3.77
N PRO A 239 -1.23 -4.86 3.91
CA PRO A 239 -0.20 -4.88 4.94
C PRO A 239 0.60 -3.57 4.97
N PRO A 240 0.69 -2.86 6.11
CA PRO A 240 1.36 -1.57 6.15
C PRO A 240 2.87 -1.69 5.97
N TYR A 241 3.50 -0.56 5.62
CA TYR A 241 4.94 -0.46 5.42
C TYR A 241 5.77 -0.82 6.67
N SER A 242 5.18 -0.67 7.86
CA SER A 242 5.77 -1.10 9.13
C SER A 242 6.12 -2.60 9.12
N LEU A 243 5.24 -3.45 8.56
CA LEU A 243 5.46 -4.88 8.40
C LEU A 243 6.52 -5.19 7.36
N LEU A 244 6.53 -4.48 6.23
CA LEU A 244 7.56 -4.64 5.21
C LEU A 244 8.95 -4.26 5.73
N THR A 245 9.02 -3.19 6.52
CA THR A 245 10.27 -2.75 7.16
C THR A 245 10.78 -3.80 8.14
N TRP A 246 9.89 -4.38 8.95
CA TRP A 246 10.23 -5.50 9.82
C TRP A 246 10.70 -6.73 9.03
N ALA A 247 9.96 -7.14 8.00
CA ALA A 247 10.30 -8.29 7.18
C ALA A 247 11.69 -8.17 6.56
N ARG A 248 12.08 -6.96 6.15
CA ARG A 248 13.44 -6.69 5.64
C ARG A 248 14.51 -6.81 6.72
N ARG A 249 14.26 -6.33 7.94
CA ARG A 249 15.19 -6.48 9.08
C ARG A 249 15.45 -7.94 9.42
N GLU A 250 14.40 -8.76 9.34
CA GLU A 250 14.49 -10.20 9.56
C GLU A 250 14.98 -10.98 8.32
N SER A 251 15.40 -10.28 7.26
CA SER A 251 15.82 -10.89 5.98
C SER A 251 14.75 -11.79 5.31
N ILE A 252 13.48 -11.57 5.63
CA ILE A 252 12.31 -12.23 5.04
C ILE A 252 11.97 -11.64 3.67
N ALA A 253 12.18 -10.32 3.50
CA ALA A 253 11.93 -9.59 2.26
C ALA A 253 13.22 -8.96 1.69
N PRO A 254 13.32 -8.73 0.36
CA PRO A 254 14.51 -8.17 -0.25
C PRO A 254 14.89 -6.77 0.27
N THR A 255 16.17 -6.56 0.55
CA THR A 255 16.77 -5.27 0.93
C THR A 255 17.50 -4.65 -0.28
N VAL A 256 16.75 -4.37 -1.35
CA VAL A 256 17.31 -3.70 -2.52
C VAL A 256 17.63 -2.24 -2.16
N THR A 257 18.82 -1.76 -2.51
CA THR A 257 19.17 -0.33 -2.46
C THR A 257 19.50 0.17 -3.86
N TYR A 258 19.45 1.48 -4.04
CA TYR A 258 19.70 2.13 -5.33
C TYR A 258 20.98 2.94 -5.30
N ASP A 259 21.77 2.90 -6.36
CA ASP A 259 23.07 3.59 -6.38
C ASP A 259 22.95 5.11 -6.48
N SER A 260 21.84 5.61 -7.03
CA SER A 260 21.56 7.03 -7.20
C SER A 260 20.06 7.31 -7.31
N VAL A 261 19.70 8.59 -7.23
CA VAL A 261 18.33 9.06 -7.49
C VAL A 261 17.91 8.74 -8.93
N ASP A 262 18.81 8.85 -9.91
CA ASP A 262 18.56 8.49 -11.31
C ASP A 262 18.22 7.00 -11.47
N HIS A 263 19.02 6.11 -10.88
CA HIS A 263 18.76 4.66 -10.89
C HIS A 263 17.40 4.35 -10.22
N PHE A 264 17.10 5.01 -9.10
CA PHE A 264 15.79 4.86 -8.47
C PHE A 264 14.64 5.30 -9.41
N ASN A 265 14.78 6.47 -10.04
CA ASN A 265 13.79 6.99 -10.99
C ASN A 265 13.59 6.06 -12.20
N GLU A 266 14.65 5.46 -12.73
CA GLU A 266 14.57 4.46 -13.80
C GLU A 266 13.76 3.23 -13.38
N VAL A 267 13.97 2.75 -12.15
CA VAL A 267 13.22 1.61 -11.60
C VAL A 267 11.75 1.96 -11.40
N VAL A 268 11.44 3.15 -10.86
CA VAL A 268 10.05 3.62 -10.71
C VAL A 268 9.37 3.74 -12.07
N THR A 269 10.06 4.36 -13.04
CA THR A 269 9.56 4.54 -14.41
C THR A 269 9.26 3.19 -15.08
N THR A 270 10.18 2.24 -14.99
CA THR A 270 10.01 0.90 -15.57
C THR A 270 8.86 0.14 -14.90
N SER A 271 8.71 0.31 -13.57
CA SER A 271 7.62 -0.30 -12.81
C SER A 271 6.25 0.21 -13.26
N LEU A 272 6.11 1.54 -13.44
CA LEU A 272 4.89 2.16 -13.94
C LEU A 272 4.59 1.77 -15.39
N GLN A 273 5.61 1.73 -16.26
CA GLN A 273 5.45 1.33 -17.66
C GLN A 273 4.91 -0.10 -17.79
N SER A 274 5.29 -1.00 -16.87
CA SER A 274 4.81 -2.39 -16.87
C SER A 274 3.31 -2.54 -16.65
N ILE A 275 2.62 -1.51 -16.15
CA ILE A 275 1.18 -1.55 -15.87
C ILE A 275 0.39 -1.79 -17.16
N SER A 276 0.68 -1.06 -18.23
CA SER A 276 0.00 -1.22 -19.52
C SER A 276 0.16 -2.64 -20.06
N ASP A 277 1.37 -3.20 -19.99
CA ASP A 277 1.66 -4.56 -20.44
C ASP A 277 0.91 -5.61 -19.62
N LYS A 278 0.84 -5.44 -18.29
CA LYS A 278 0.02 -6.30 -17.42
C LYS A 278 -1.45 -6.21 -17.80
N VAL A 279 -1.99 -5.00 -17.97
CA VAL A 279 -3.40 -4.81 -18.30
C VAL A 279 -3.76 -5.47 -19.64
N ALA A 280 -2.94 -5.25 -20.67
CA ALA A 280 -3.17 -5.82 -21.99
C ALA A 280 -3.00 -7.35 -22.02
N SER A 281 -1.98 -7.90 -21.35
CA SER A 281 -1.63 -9.32 -21.43
C SER A 281 -2.65 -10.26 -20.77
N ILE A 282 -3.27 -9.85 -19.66
CA ILE A 282 -4.26 -10.67 -18.94
C ILE A 282 -5.70 -10.13 -19.08
N GLY A 283 -5.92 -9.13 -19.93
CA GLY A 283 -7.23 -8.54 -20.17
C GLY A 283 -7.82 -7.81 -18.96
N LEU A 284 -6.97 -7.24 -18.10
CA LEU A 284 -7.35 -6.57 -16.85
C LEU A 284 -7.93 -5.16 -17.08
N HIS A 285 -8.76 -4.99 -18.11
CA HIS A 285 -9.33 -3.68 -18.42
C HIS A 285 -10.45 -3.32 -17.44
N SER A 286 -11.32 -4.28 -17.09
CA SER A 286 -12.53 -4.02 -16.29
C SER A 286 -12.33 -3.21 -15.00
N PRO A 287 -11.25 -3.39 -14.21
CA PRO A 287 -11.01 -2.58 -13.01
C PRO A 287 -10.88 -1.07 -13.25
N PHE A 288 -10.56 -0.63 -14.48
CA PHE A 288 -10.37 0.77 -14.85
C PHE A 288 -11.62 1.43 -15.47
N TRP A 289 -12.69 0.66 -15.68
CA TRP A 289 -13.90 1.13 -16.33
C TRP A 289 -15.14 0.93 -15.44
N ASP A 290 -16.02 1.91 -15.41
CA ASP A 290 -17.38 1.78 -14.89
C ASP A 290 -18.27 1.20 -15.99
N ILE A 291 -18.77 -0.02 -15.75
CA ILE A 291 -19.58 -0.77 -16.71
C ILE A 291 -21.01 -0.88 -16.20
N THR A 292 -21.95 -0.37 -16.99
CA THR A 292 -23.39 -0.55 -16.71
C THR A 292 -23.93 -1.71 -17.53
N TYR A 293 -24.60 -2.65 -16.86
CA TYR A 293 -25.16 -3.86 -17.47
C TYR A 293 -26.70 -3.80 -17.55
N GLY A 294 -27.23 -4.17 -18.73
CA GLY A 294 -28.60 -4.64 -18.92
C GLY A 294 -28.56 -6.11 -19.37
N GLN A 295 -29.28 -6.47 -20.45
CA GLN A 295 -29.05 -7.76 -21.14
C GLN A 295 -27.71 -7.83 -21.88
N ARG A 296 -27.11 -6.66 -22.16
CA ARG A 296 -25.77 -6.45 -22.73
C ARG A 296 -25.14 -5.24 -22.02
N ILE A 297 -23.87 -4.96 -22.30
CA ILE A 297 -23.22 -3.72 -21.83
C ILE A 297 -23.97 -2.52 -22.44
N VAL A 298 -24.43 -1.61 -21.58
CA VAL A 298 -25.19 -0.40 -21.95
C VAL A 298 -24.25 0.79 -22.05
N SER A 299 -23.34 0.92 -21.10
CA SER A 299 -22.32 1.96 -21.09
C SER A 299 -21.03 1.42 -20.50
N ARG A 300 -19.93 2.03 -20.93
CA ARG A 300 -18.61 1.82 -20.37
C ARG A 300 -17.88 3.16 -20.37
N GLN A 301 -17.58 3.67 -19.19
CA GLN A 301 -16.90 4.96 -18.98
C GLN A 301 -15.63 4.75 -18.17
N PRO A 302 -14.54 5.49 -18.41
CA PRO A 302 -13.38 5.45 -17.54
C PRO A 302 -13.80 5.79 -16.11
N LYS A 303 -13.25 5.08 -15.12
CA LYS A 303 -13.40 5.46 -13.72
C LYS A 303 -12.76 6.82 -13.48
N ARG A 304 -13.15 7.51 -12.40
CA ARG A 304 -12.48 8.75 -11.99
C ARG A 304 -11.02 8.47 -11.61
N GLU A 305 -10.14 9.46 -11.80
CA GLU A 305 -8.71 9.36 -11.50
C GLU A 305 -8.46 8.79 -10.10
N THR A 306 -9.11 9.37 -9.08
CA THR A 306 -9.01 8.93 -7.68
C THR A 306 -9.48 7.49 -7.44
N ASP A 307 -10.46 7.02 -8.21
CA ASP A 307 -11.00 5.66 -8.07
C ASP A 307 -10.10 4.61 -8.74
N ILE A 308 -9.19 5.04 -9.61
CA ILE A 308 -8.19 4.18 -10.29
C ILE A 308 -6.95 3.97 -9.41
N HIS A 309 -6.59 4.93 -8.57
CA HIS A 309 -5.39 4.89 -7.72
C HIS A 309 -5.21 3.60 -6.92
N PRO A 310 -6.23 3.02 -6.23
CA PRO A 310 -6.08 1.76 -5.51
C PRO A 310 -5.70 0.58 -6.43
N THR A 311 -6.22 0.57 -7.66
CA THR A 311 -5.93 -0.48 -8.65
C THR A 311 -4.49 -0.38 -9.13
N ILE A 312 -4.01 0.84 -9.41
CA ILE A 312 -2.60 1.10 -9.77
C ILE A 312 -1.66 0.69 -8.63
N HIS A 313 -1.99 1.07 -7.39
CA HIS A 313 -1.20 0.69 -6.23
C HIS A 313 -1.10 -0.84 -6.08
N ALA A 314 -2.22 -1.56 -6.23
CA ALA A 314 -2.24 -3.01 -6.19
C ALA A 314 -1.36 -3.65 -7.28
N LEU A 315 -1.38 -3.12 -8.51
CA LEU A 315 -0.55 -3.63 -9.62
C LEU A 315 0.95 -3.39 -9.44
N LEU A 316 1.31 -2.40 -8.63
CA LEU A 316 2.70 -2.08 -8.27
C LEU A 316 3.16 -2.78 -7.01
N PHE A 317 2.26 -3.33 -6.19
CA PHE A 317 2.57 -3.78 -4.84
C PHE A 317 3.68 -4.83 -4.79
N ASP A 318 3.60 -5.89 -5.61
CA ASP A 318 4.62 -6.94 -5.64
C ASP A 318 5.99 -6.40 -6.13
N ILE A 319 5.96 -5.47 -7.09
CA ILE A 319 7.17 -4.81 -7.57
C ILE A 319 7.75 -3.93 -6.46
N ALA A 320 6.92 -3.20 -5.72
CA ALA A 320 7.33 -2.36 -4.62
C ALA A 320 7.97 -3.18 -3.48
N ILE A 321 7.42 -4.35 -3.16
CA ILE A 321 8.06 -5.27 -2.21
C ILE A 321 9.43 -5.72 -2.75
N ALA A 322 9.45 -6.28 -3.96
CA ALA A 322 10.65 -6.88 -4.54
C ALA A 322 11.78 -5.86 -4.75
N LYS A 323 11.43 -4.61 -5.05
CA LYS A 323 12.36 -3.51 -5.30
C LYS A 323 12.58 -2.62 -4.08
N ASN A 324 12.05 -2.95 -2.90
CA ASN A 324 12.22 -2.11 -1.72
C ASN A 324 11.73 -0.66 -1.93
N MET A 325 10.59 -0.50 -2.60
CA MET A 325 9.91 0.79 -2.77
C MET A 325 8.76 0.92 -1.76
N GLN A 326 8.53 2.15 -1.33
CA GLN A 326 7.33 2.55 -0.60
C GLN A 326 6.47 3.42 -1.51
N ILE A 327 5.19 3.08 -1.62
CA ILE A 327 4.21 3.88 -2.37
C ILE A 327 3.27 4.53 -1.37
N SER A 328 3.23 5.86 -1.36
CA SER A 328 2.35 6.66 -0.51
C SER A 328 1.31 7.35 -1.39
N PRO A 329 0.10 6.78 -1.54
CA PRO A 329 -0.97 7.39 -2.32
C PRO A 329 -1.59 8.60 -1.61
N GLU A 330 -2.15 9.53 -2.40
CA GLU A 330 -2.79 10.78 -1.97
C GLU A 330 -1.96 11.57 -0.96
N TYR A 331 -0.66 11.72 -1.25
CA TYR A 331 0.29 12.32 -0.33
C TYR A 331 0.01 13.82 -0.14
N PRO A 332 -0.26 14.29 1.10
CA PRO A 332 -0.48 15.71 1.36
C PRO A 332 0.77 16.54 1.06
N ILE A 333 0.64 17.59 0.25
CA ILE A 333 1.76 18.46 -0.15
C ILE A 333 1.33 19.92 -0.33
N SER A 334 2.30 20.85 -0.39
CA SER A 334 2.01 22.26 -0.68
C SER A 334 1.26 22.45 -1.99
N GLY A 335 0.08 23.06 -1.91
CA GLY A 335 -0.77 23.31 -3.08
C GLY A 335 -1.73 22.17 -3.46
N GLY A 336 -1.82 21.08 -2.70
CA GLY A 336 -2.83 20.04 -2.95
C GLY A 336 -2.51 18.66 -2.36
N ARG A 337 -2.89 17.62 -3.10
CA ARG A 337 -2.50 16.23 -2.83
C ARG A 337 -1.80 15.71 -4.07
N LEU A 338 -0.59 15.20 -3.89
CA LEU A 338 0.13 14.47 -4.92
C LEU A 338 -0.49 13.07 -5.02
N ASP A 339 -0.73 12.58 -6.23
CA ASP A 339 -1.34 11.27 -6.39
C ASP A 339 -0.49 10.18 -5.73
N PHE A 340 0.79 10.06 -6.12
CA PHE A 340 1.69 9.03 -5.58
C PHE A 340 3.06 9.65 -5.25
N LEU A 341 3.48 9.54 -3.99
CA LEU A 341 4.89 9.71 -3.59
C LEU A 341 5.54 8.33 -3.50
N ILE A 342 6.51 8.06 -4.36
CA ILE A 342 7.25 6.79 -4.35
C ILE A 342 8.65 7.02 -3.77
N SER A 343 9.01 6.22 -2.77
CA SER A 343 10.27 6.39 -2.02
C SER A 343 11.09 5.09 -1.99
N GLY A 344 12.41 5.20 -1.99
CA GLY A 344 13.31 4.05 -1.94
C GLY A 344 14.68 4.39 -1.34
N PRO A 345 15.34 3.44 -0.66
CA PRO A 345 16.62 3.72 -0.01
C PRO A 345 17.79 3.66 -1.00
N LEU A 346 18.60 4.70 -1.02
CA LEU A 346 19.87 4.70 -1.72
C LEU A 346 20.91 3.83 -0.98
N SER A 347 21.96 3.43 -1.68
CA SER A 347 23.12 2.74 -1.09
C SER A 347 23.85 3.60 -0.05
N THR A 348 23.71 4.93 -0.16
CA THR A 348 24.10 5.91 0.85
C THR A 348 23.20 5.88 2.09
N GLY A 349 22.09 5.16 2.09
CA GLY A 349 21.13 5.15 3.20
C GLY A 349 20.14 6.32 3.22
N GLU A 350 20.27 7.27 2.29
CA GLU A 350 19.27 8.32 2.03
C GLU A 350 17.98 7.73 1.46
N LEU A 351 16.87 8.45 1.64
CA LEU A 351 15.65 8.18 0.88
C LEU A 351 15.61 9.02 -0.39
N ALA A 352 15.56 8.35 -1.53
CA ALA A 352 15.17 8.98 -2.78
C ALA A 352 13.64 9.03 -2.89
N HIS A 353 13.15 10.07 -3.56
CA HIS A 353 11.73 10.33 -3.75
C HIS A 353 11.44 10.66 -5.22
N VAL A 354 10.33 10.13 -5.74
CA VAL A 354 9.80 10.44 -7.06
C VAL A 354 8.33 10.83 -6.91
N CYS A 355 7.99 12.03 -7.39
CA CYS A 355 6.59 12.50 -7.44
C CYS A 355 5.91 11.94 -8.69
N VAL A 356 4.74 11.33 -8.55
CA VAL A 356 3.98 10.78 -9.67
C VAL A 356 2.57 11.37 -9.66
N GLU A 357 2.17 11.94 -10.80
CA GLU A 357 0.84 12.52 -11.03
C GLU A 357 0.16 11.78 -12.19
N PHE A 358 -1.12 11.47 -12.04
CA PHE A 358 -1.93 10.81 -13.04
C PHE A 358 -2.97 11.77 -13.61
N LYS A 359 -3.14 11.79 -14.92
CA LYS A 359 -4.25 12.48 -15.58
C LYS A 359 -4.88 11.68 -16.69
N HIS A 360 -6.20 11.77 -16.80
CA HIS A 360 -6.91 11.31 -17.97
C HIS A 360 -6.45 12.06 -19.21
N ALA A 361 -6.26 11.33 -20.31
CA ALA A 361 -5.91 11.89 -21.62
C ALA A 361 -6.95 12.90 -22.16
N HIS A 362 -8.17 12.90 -21.64
CA HIS A 362 -9.27 13.81 -22.02
C HIS A 362 -9.57 14.85 -20.92
N SER A 363 -8.68 15.03 -19.95
CA SER A 363 -8.84 16.03 -18.91
C SER A 363 -8.60 17.43 -19.46
N ASP A 364 -9.46 18.39 -19.09
CA ASP A 364 -9.28 19.81 -19.42
C ASP A 364 -8.00 20.39 -18.78
N ASP A 365 -7.56 19.79 -17.66
CA ASP A 365 -6.37 20.20 -16.92
C ASP A 365 -5.11 19.42 -17.31
N LEU A 366 -5.11 18.68 -18.43
CA LEU A 366 -3.98 17.82 -18.80
C LEU A 366 -2.65 18.59 -18.95
N VAL A 367 -2.63 19.70 -19.70
CA VAL A 367 -1.40 20.49 -19.85
C VAL A 367 -1.08 21.26 -18.57
N HIS A 368 -2.09 21.72 -17.84
CA HIS A 368 -1.89 22.42 -16.57
C HIS A 368 -1.26 21.52 -15.50
N GLY A 369 -1.75 20.28 -15.40
CA GLY A 369 -1.23 19.26 -14.49
C GLY A 369 0.26 19.00 -14.75
N LEU A 370 0.64 18.86 -16.01
CA LEU A 370 2.03 18.67 -16.43
C LEU A 370 2.91 19.89 -16.16
N THR A 371 2.46 21.09 -16.56
CA THR A 371 3.34 22.28 -16.62
C THR A 371 3.34 23.11 -15.35
N LYS A 372 2.37 22.90 -14.46
CA LYS A 372 2.21 23.68 -13.21
C LYS A 372 2.10 22.80 -11.98
N GLN A 373 1.19 21.82 -11.99
CA GLN A 373 0.84 21.06 -10.79
C GLN A 373 1.98 20.13 -10.33
N LEU A 374 2.44 19.21 -11.18
CA LEU A 374 3.53 18.29 -10.83
C LEU A 374 4.85 19.02 -10.52
N PRO A 375 5.29 20.04 -11.29
CA PRO A 375 6.46 20.84 -10.93
C PRO A 375 6.35 21.49 -9.54
N ALA A 376 5.18 22.02 -9.17
CA ALA A 376 4.96 22.61 -7.85
C ALA A 376 5.07 21.56 -6.73
N TYR A 377 4.55 20.35 -6.95
CA TYR A 377 4.69 19.24 -6.01
C TYR A 377 6.16 18.80 -5.86
N MET A 378 6.89 18.66 -6.97
CA MET A 378 8.31 18.33 -6.94
C MET A 378 9.11 19.38 -6.16
N GLN A 379 8.85 20.66 -6.40
CA GLN A 379 9.49 21.75 -5.67
C GLN A 379 9.17 21.72 -4.17
N ALA A 380 7.91 21.49 -3.81
CA ALA A 380 7.47 21.44 -2.42
C ALA A 380 8.10 20.27 -1.66
N LYS A 381 8.31 19.11 -2.32
CA LYS A 381 8.95 17.94 -1.74
C LYS A 381 10.48 17.96 -1.81
N GLY A 382 11.07 18.85 -2.62
CA GLY A 382 12.51 18.86 -2.89
C GLY A 382 12.98 17.68 -3.75
N CYS A 383 12.13 17.16 -4.64
CA CYS A 383 12.45 16.04 -5.51
C CYS A 383 13.08 16.50 -6.84
N SER A 384 14.11 15.78 -7.28
CA SER A 384 14.77 16.04 -8.57
C SER A 384 13.98 15.51 -9.77
N PHE A 385 13.15 14.48 -9.60
CA PHE A 385 12.40 13.83 -10.68
C PHE A 385 10.91 13.75 -10.42
N GLY A 386 10.15 13.79 -11.51
CA GLY A 386 8.72 13.55 -11.52
C GLY A 386 8.32 12.64 -12.68
N ILE A 387 7.19 11.96 -12.53
CA ILE A 387 6.60 11.14 -13.59
C ILE A 387 5.15 11.58 -13.77
N TYR A 388 4.81 11.94 -15.00
CA TYR A 388 3.47 12.34 -15.38
C TYR A 388 2.82 11.23 -16.22
N CYS A 389 1.84 10.56 -15.63
CA CYS A 389 1.18 9.39 -16.18
C CYS A 389 -0.14 9.79 -16.84
N VAL A 390 -0.18 9.71 -18.16
CA VAL A 390 -1.37 9.98 -18.97
C VAL A 390 -2.16 8.69 -19.15
N MET A 391 -3.33 8.60 -18.55
CA MET A 391 -4.22 7.44 -18.66
C MET A 391 -5.07 7.59 -19.93
N TYR A 392 -4.78 6.76 -20.91
CA TYR A 392 -5.42 6.76 -22.21
C TYR A 392 -6.50 5.68 -22.28
N PHE A 393 -7.70 6.07 -22.71
CA PHE A 393 -8.85 5.19 -22.79
C PHE A 393 -9.49 5.33 -24.16
N ARG A 394 -9.60 4.24 -24.92
CA ARG A 394 -10.48 4.17 -26.10
C ARG A 394 -11.28 2.90 -26.13
N GLY A 395 -12.48 2.95 -26.68
CA GLY A 395 -13.26 1.75 -26.94
C GLY A 395 -14.58 2.07 -27.64
N PRO A 396 -15.40 1.04 -27.94
CA PRO A 396 -16.65 1.21 -28.69
C PRO A 396 -17.71 2.09 -28.02
N TYR A 397 -17.52 2.41 -26.74
CA TYR A 397 -18.45 3.21 -25.92
C TYR A 397 -17.81 4.50 -25.38
N PHE A 398 -16.55 4.75 -25.74
CA PHE A 398 -15.77 5.90 -25.26
C PHE A 398 -14.70 6.28 -26.28
N GLU A 399 -14.84 7.45 -26.89
CA GLU A 399 -14.02 7.88 -28.04
C GLU A 399 -13.07 9.03 -27.71
N GLU A 400 -13.04 9.51 -26.46
CA GLU A 400 -12.17 10.61 -26.05
C GLU A 400 -10.75 10.14 -25.69
N PRO A 401 -9.69 10.94 -25.93
CA PRO A 401 -9.72 12.20 -26.67
C PRO A 401 -9.96 11.94 -28.18
N LYS A 402 -10.96 12.62 -28.76
CA LYS A 402 -11.35 12.44 -30.17
C LYS A 402 -10.26 12.87 -31.15
N GLU A 403 -9.56 13.96 -30.82
CA GLU A 403 -8.70 14.68 -31.77
C GLU A 403 -7.25 14.18 -31.82
N GLN A 404 -6.84 13.32 -30.87
CA GLN A 404 -5.46 12.86 -30.76
C GLN A 404 -5.38 11.36 -30.50
N ASP A 405 -4.67 10.65 -31.38
CA ASP A 405 -4.21 9.31 -31.06
C ASP A 405 -3.10 9.38 -29.98
N ALA A 406 -2.83 8.25 -29.32
CA ALA A 406 -1.86 8.18 -28.23
C ALA A 406 -0.46 8.72 -28.62
N PRO A 407 0.12 8.41 -29.81
CA PRO A 407 1.39 8.98 -30.22
C PRO A 407 1.39 10.50 -30.37
N ASN A 408 0.37 11.07 -31.03
CA ASN A 408 0.29 12.52 -31.23
C ASN A 408 0.06 13.27 -29.91
N LEU A 409 -0.76 12.71 -29.02
CA LEU A 409 -0.95 13.26 -27.67
C LEU A 409 0.38 13.32 -26.90
N LEU A 410 1.13 12.22 -26.90
CA LEU A 410 2.42 12.17 -26.21
C LEU A 410 3.44 13.13 -26.83
N MET A 411 3.43 13.28 -28.15
CA MET A 411 4.28 14.26 -28.85
C MET A 411 3.92 15.70 -28.47
N HIS A 412 2.63 16.04 -28.41
CA HIS A 412 2.16 17.35 -27.97
C HIS A 412 2.61 17.65 -26.54
N LEU A 413 2.38 16.75 -25.59
CA LEU A 413 2.79 16.93 -24.20
C LEU A 413 4.31 17.03 -24.02
N ARG A 414 5.10 16.30 -24.83
CA ARG A 414 6.56 16.47 -24.87
C ARG A 414 6.96 17.87 -25.33
N GLY A 415 6.26 18.42 -26.31
CA GLY A 415 6.45 19.80 -26.76
C GLY A 415 6.18 20.82 -25.64
N GLU A 416 5.04 20.67 -24.94
CA GLU A 416 4.68 21.52 -23.80
C GLU A 416 5.72 21.44 -22.67
N ALA A 417 6.14 20.22 -22.30
CA ALA A 417 7.16 19.99 -21.28
C ALA A 417 8.51 20.63 -21.67
N ALA A 418 8.94 20.48 -22.93
CA ALA A 418 10.19 21.06 -23.42
C ALA A 418 10.15 22.59 -23.42
N GLN A 419 9.04 23.20 -23.85
CA GLN A 419 8.87 24.67 -23.80
C GLN A 419 8.88 25.21 -22.36
N ALA A 420 8.39 24.42 -21.40
CA ALA A 420 8.43 24.76 -19.98
C ALA A 420 9.76 24.42 -19.28
N GLY A 421 10.73 23.82 -19.96
CA GLY A 421 12.02 23.42 -19.39
C GLY A 421 11.95 22.24 -18.41
N LEU A 422 10.96 21.36 -18.57
CA LEU A 422 10.65 20.26 -17.65
C LEU A 422 11.33 18.94 -18.06
N GLU A 423 12.64 18.99 -18.31
CA GLU A 423 13.43 17.84 -18.79
C GLU A 423 13.52 16.70 -17.77
N ASN A 424 13.33 17.01 -16.49
CA ASN A 424 13.34 16.08 -15.37
C ASN A 424 11.97 15.43 -15.08
N ILE A 425 10.95 15.72 -15.89
CA ILE A 425 9.64 15.07 -15.83
C ILE A 425 9.50 14.03 -16.94
N ARG A 426 9.34 12.77 -16.55
CA ARG A 426 9.10 11.68 -17.49
C ARG A 426 7.62 11.59 -17.83
N LEU A 427 7.29 11.65 -19.11
CA LEU A 427 5.93 11.41 -19.61
C LEU A 427 5.72 9.92 -19.90
N LEU A 428 4.73 9.31 -19.25
CA LEU A 428 4.29 7.94 -19.51
C LEU A 428 2.85 7.93 -20.01
N LEU A 429 2.57 7.14 -21.04
CA LEU A 429 1.20 6.88 -21.49
C LEU A 429 0.80 5.48 -21.03
N LEU A 430 -0.23 5.41 -20.21
CA LEU A 430 -0.82 4.17 -19.72
C LEU A 430 -2.07 3.87 -20.54
N ASP A 431 -2.00 2.87 -21.42
CA ASP A 431 -3.09 2.54 -22.32
C ASP A 431 -4.03 1.51 -21.69
N PHE A 432 -5.23 1.96 -21.34
CA PHE A 432 -6.31 1.15 -20.77
C PHE A 432 -7.45 0.94 -21.77
N SER A 433 -7.20 1.21 -23.06
CA SER A 433 -8.15 1.03 -24.14
C SER A 433 -8.68 -0.40 -24.22
N HIS A 434 -9.95 -0.52 -24.58
CA HIS A 434 -10.62 -1.79 -24.78
C HIS A 434 -11.07 -1.91 -26.23
N SER A 435 -10.35 -2.71 -27.01
CA SER A 435 -10.70 -3.04 -28.39
C SER A 435 -11.87 -4.05 -28.45
N ARG A 436 -12.61 -4.09 -29.58
CA ARG A 436 -13.56 -5.17 -29.82
C ARG A 436 -12.79 -6.48 -29.97
N THR A 437 -13.21 -7.52 -29.25
CA THR A 437 -12.66 -8.87 -29.46
C THR A 437 -12.89 -9.33 -30.92
N PRO A 438 -11.92 -10.00 -31.56
CA PRO A 438 -12.03 -10.43 -32.96
C PRO A 438 -13.25 -11.32 -33.24
N SER A 439 -13.78 -12.02 -32.24
CA SER A 439 -14.99 -12.83 -32.33
C SER A 439 -16.29 -12.04 -32.51
N ARG A 440 -16.21 -10.71 -32.67
CA ARG A 440 -17.34 -9.80 -32.93
C ARG A 440 -17.09 -8.84 -34.10
N LEU A 441 -16.18 -9.17 -35.02
CA LEU A 441 -16.03 -8.48 -36.32
C LEU A 441 -16.94 -9.09 -37.37
#